data_AF-A0A392PFK2-F1
#
_entry.id   AF-A0A392PFK2-F1
#
_cell.length_a   1.000
_cell.length_b   1.000
_cell.length_c   1.000
_cell.angle_alpha   90.00
_cell.angle_beta   90.00
_cell.angle_gamma   90.00
#
_symmetry.space_group_name_H-M   'P 1'
#
loop_
_entity.id
_entity.type
_entity.pdbx_description
1 polymer ?
#
loop_
_entity_poly.entity_id
_entity_poly.type
_entity_poly.pdbx_seq_one_letter_code
_entity_poly.pdbx_strand_id
1 'polypeptide(L)'
;YVAVGNEPFLTSYNNSFLNITLPALQNIQNAINEAGLGDTVKATVPLNADVYESPKENSVPSAGIFRPDINGLMTQMVAFLNKNGAPFTVNIYPFLSLYGNDDFPFNFAFFDGVDNPINDNGIIYTNVFDANFDTLVAALNSVGFGNTPILVGEVGWPTEGDKNANTGNALRFYNGLLSRLAANKGTP
;
A
#
# COMPACT_ATOMS: atom_id res chain seq x y z
N TYR A 1 1.48 -17.64 -1.42
CA TYR A 1 2.45 -16.63 -1.86
C TYR A 1 3.78 -16.85 -1.15
N VAL A 2 4.89 -16.40 -1.74
CA VAL A 2 6.20 -16.32 -1.09
C VAL A 2 6.57 -14.84 -0.99
N ALA A 3 6.63 -14.31 0.24
CA ALA A 3 7.07 -12.93 0.49
C ALA A 3 8.60 -12.88 0.49
N VAL A 4 9.17 -12.15 -0.46
CA VAL A 4 10.62 -11.97 -0.62
C VAL A 4 11.04 -10.66 0.06
N GLY A 5 11.24 -10.74 1.37
CA GLY A 5 11.47 -9.57 2.23
C GLY A 5 10.18 -8.97 2.78
N ASN A 6 10.31 -7.87 3.52
CA ASN A 6 9.20 -7.06 4.03
C ASN A 6 9.66 -5.59 4.07
N GLU A 7 8.94 -4.72 3.37
CA GLU A 7 9.16 -3.27 3.31
C GLU A 7 10.61 -2.83 2.98
N PRO A 8 11.28 -3.42 1.97
CA PRO A 8 12.71 -3.21 1.74
C PRO A 8 13.07 -1.78 1.30
N PHE A 9 12.10 -0.96 0.92
CA PHE A 9 12.32 0.39 0.36
C PHE A 9 11.85 1.52 1.27
N LEU A 10 11.59 1.21 2.54
CA LEU A 10 11.42 2.25 3.55
C LEU A 10 12.58 3.23 3.49
N THR A 11 12.27 4.52 3.47
CA THR A 11 13.27 5.60 3.51
C THR A 11 14.24 5.44 4.69
N SER A 12 13.77 4.91 5.82
CA SER A 12 14.57 4.64 7.03
C SER A 12 15.68 3.60 6.85
N TYR A 13 15.58 2.74 5.83
CA TYR A 13 16.64 1.78 5.48
C TYR A 13 17.71 2.36 4.55
N ASN A 14 17.63 3.65 4.21
CA ASN A 14 18.67 4.38 3.49
C ASN A 14 19.21 3.61 2.27
N ASN A 15 18.29 3.15 1.42
CA ASN A 15 18.59 2.45 0.16
C ASN A 15 19.35 1.12 0.30
N SER A 16 19.43 0.53 1.49
CA SER A 16 20.20 -0.71 1.76
C SER A 16 19.81 -1.89 0.87
N PHE A 17 18.58 -1.94 0.36
CA PHE A 17 18.05 -3.10 -0.36
C PHE A 17 17.71 -2.85 -1.83
N LEU A 18 17.94 -1.65 -2.37
CA LEU A 18 17.52 -1.29 -3.75
C LEU A 18 18.06 -2.24 -4.83
N ASN A 19 19.31 -2.71 -4.67
CA ASN A 19 20.00 -3.51 -5.67
C ASN A 19 19.83 -5.02 -5.50
N ILE A 20 19.17 -5.48 -4.44
CA ILE A 20 19.07 -6.92 -4.13
C ILE A 20 17.64 -7.46 -4.16
N THR A 21 16.64 -6.61 -3.88
CA THR A 21 15.24 -7.03 -3.77
C THR A 21 14.69 -7.59 -5.09
N LEU A 22 14.85 -6.87 -6.20
CA LEU A 22 14.35 -7.32 -7.51
C LEU A 22 15.06 -8.60 -7.99
N PRO A 23 16.41 -8.71 -7.94
CA PRO A 23 17.09 -9.97 -8.26
C PRO A 23 16.62 -11.15 -7.38
N ALA A 24 16.42 -10.93 -6.08
CA ALA A 24 15.92 -11.98 -5.18
C ALA A 24 14.50 -12.43 -5.56
N LEU A 25 13.59 -11.48 -5.84
CA LEU A 25 12.24 -11.76 -6.32
C LEU A 25 12.25 -12.58 -7.61
N GLN A 26 13.10 -12.18 -8.56
CA GLN A 26 13.24 -12.86 -9.85
C GLN A 26 13.74 -14.30 -9.69
N ASN A 27 14.80 -14.50 -8.90
CA ASN A 27 15.36 -15.83 -8.65
C ASN A 27 14.35 -16.76 -7.99
N ILE A 28 13.60 -16.27 -6.99
CA ILE A 28 12.61 -17.08 -6.29
C ILE A 28 11.44 -17.44 -7.22
N GLN A 29 10.90 -16.50 -7.99
CA GLN A 29 9.82 -16.81 -8.93
C GLN A 29 10.29 -17.75 -10.05
N ASN A 30 11.51 -17.60 -10.56
CA ASN A 30 12.06 -18.50 -11.57
C ASN A 30 12.20 -19.93 -11.02
N ALA A 31 12.73 -20.08 -9.80
CA ALA A 31 12.81 -21.39 -9.15
C ALA A 31 11.43 -22.03 -8.93
N ILE A 32 10.43 -21.24 -8.57
CA ILE A 32 9.03 -21.70 -8.46
C ILE A 32 8.49 -22.17 -9.82
N ASN A 33 8.79 -21.43 -10.90
CA ASN A 33 8.39 -21.79 -12.26
C ASN A 33 9.07 -23.09 -12.72
N GLU A 34 10.38 -23.24 -12.48
CA GLU A 34 11.17 -24.44 -12.80
C GLU A 34 10.68 -25.68 -12.04
N ALA A 35 10.17 -25.50 -10.82
CA ALA A 35 9.54 -26.56 -10.04
C ALA A 35 8.13 -26.95 -10.54
N GLY A 36 7.60 -26.30 -11.59
CA GLY A 36 6.25 -26.54 -12.11
C GLY A 36 5.14 -25.99 -11.23
N LEU A 37 5.46 -25.10 -10.29
CA LEU A 37 4.50 -24.51 -9.33
C LEU A 37 4.09 -23.09 -9.70
N GLY A 38 4.64 -22.54 -10.79
CA GLY A 38 4.47 -21.16 -11.23
C GLY A 38 3.02 -20.70 -11.33
N ASP A 39 2.08 -21.57 -11.68
CA ASP A 39 0.66 -21.22 -11.81
C ASP A 39 -0.07 -21.08 -10.47
N THR A 40 0.45 -21.68 -9.41
CA THR A 40 -0.22 -21.75 -8.09
C THR A 40 0.51 -20.97 -7.00
N VAL A 41 1.84 -20.88 -7.08
CA VAL A 41 2.68 -20.17 -6.11
C VAL A 41 3.28 -18.96 -6.80
N LYS A 42 3.01 -17.78 -6.24
CA LYS A 42 3.58 -16.52 -6.71
C LYS A 42 4.51 -15.92 -5.65
N ALA A 43 5.69 -15.49 -6.08
CA ALA A 43 6.56 -14.65 -5.28
C ALA A 43 6.08 -13.19 -5.36
N THR A 44 6.17 -12.47 -4.26
CA THR A 44 5.81 -11.05 -4.16
C THR A 44 6.75 -10.38 -3.15
N VAL A 45 6.70 -9.05 -3.08
CA VAL A 45 7.41 -8.26 -2.07
C VAL A 45 6.34 -7.42 -1.36
N PRO A 46 6.05 -7.67 -0.08
CA PRO A 46 5.26 -6.73 0.73
C PRO A 46 6.00 -5.39 0.82
N LEU A 47 5.38 -4.35 0.30
CA LEU A 47 5.93 -2.99 0.26
C LEU A 47 5.14 -2.09 1.21
N ASN A 48 5.82 -1.20 1.93
CA ASN A 48 5.13 -0.18 2.69
C ASN A 48 4.49 0.84 1.74
N ALA A 49 3.40 1.50 2.15
CA ALA A 49 2.81 2.62 1.42
C ALA A 49 3.77 3.79 1.15
N ASP A 50 4.90 3.88 1.86
CA ASP A 50 6.03 4.80 1.63
C ASP A 50 6.67 4.68 0.22
N VAL A 51 6.35 3.67 -0.59
CA VAL A 51 6.92 3.54 -1.95
C VAL A 51 6.19 4.38 -3.01
N TYR A 52 5.05 4.98 -2.67
CA TYR A 52 4.28 5.86 -3.54
C TYR A 52 3.79 7.09 -2.77
N GLU A 53 3.49 8.15 -3.49
CA GLU A 53 3.04 9.41 -2.93
C GLU A 53 2.12 10.13 -3.90
N SER A 54 1.32 11.06 -3.37
CA SER A 54 0.75 12.14 -4.19
C SER A 54 1.70 13.34 -4.16
N PRO A 55 1.93 14.03 -5.29
CA PRO A 55 2.73 15.25 -5.31
C PRO A 55 2.22 16.30 -4.33
N LYS A 56 3.12 17.10 -3.74
CA LYS A 56 2.77 18.08 -2.69
C LYS A 56 1.85 19.19 -3.20
N GLU A 57 2.02 19.57 -4.46
CA GLU A 57 1.21 20.54 -5.17
C GLU A 57 -0.18 20.01 -5.56
N ASN A 58 -0.37 18.69 -5.51
CA ASN A 58 -1.63 18.03 -5.85
C ASN A 58 -1.84 16.77 -5.00
N SER A 59 -2.08 16.98 -3.70
CA SER A 59 -2.17 15.91 -2.70
C SER A 59 -3.54 15.21 -2.71
N VAL A 60 -3.89 14.61 -3.85
CA VAL A 60 -5.10 13.79 -4.05
C VAL A 60 -4.74 12.39 -4.58
N PRO A 61 -5.58 11.36 -4.33
CA PRO A 61 -5.28 9.99 -4.74
C PRO A 61 -5.00 9.79 -6.24
N SER A 62 -5.77 10.42 -7.14
CA SER A 62 -5.62 10.31 -8.59
C SER A 62 -4.29 10.84 -9.13
N ALA A 63 -3.56 11.62 -8.33
CA ALA A 63 -2.23 12.12 -8.65
C ALA A 63 -1.10 11.15 -8.23
N GLY A 64 -1.44 9.97 -7.71
CA GLY A 64 -0.48 9.03 -7.16
C GLY A 64 0.60 8.60 -8.16
N ILE A 65 1.84 8.59 -7.69
CA ILE A 65 3.04 8.14 -8.41
C ILE A 65 3.91 7.29 -7.48
N PHE A 66 4.75 6.42 -8.04
CA PHE A 66 5.85 5.87 -7.24
C PHE A 66 6.83 6.98 -6.89
N ARG A 67 7.47 6.90 -5.72
CA ARG A 67 8.43 7.91 -5.31
C ARG A 67 9.52 8.09 -6.39
N PRO A 68 9.92 9.33 -6.72
CA PRO A 68 10.85 9.58 -7.81
C PRO A 68 12.21 8.86 -7.71
N ASP A 69 12.72 8.67 -6.49
CA ASP A 69 14.01 8.03 -6.21
C ASP A 69 14.03 6.53 -6.55
N ILE A 70 12.88 5.86 -6.53
CA ILE A 70 12.76 4.41 -6.80
C ILE A 70 11.80 4.08 -7.95
N ASN A 71 11.22 5.07 -8.63
CA ASN A 71 10.23 4.86 -9.69
C ASN A 71 10.69 3.86 -10.77
N GLY A 72 11.95 3.94 -11.22
CA GLY A 72 12.50 3.01 -12.21
C GLY A 72 12.61 1.56 -11.70
N LEU A 73 12.94 1.37 -10.42
CA LEU A 73 13.00 0.06 -9.77
C LEU A 73 11.59 -0.50 -9.57
N MET A 74 10.66 0.32 -9.08
CA MET A 74 9.26 -0.03 -8.89
C MET A 74 8.60 -0.44 -10.20
N THR A 75 8.82 0.32 -11.28
CA THR A 75 8.32 -0.02 -12.62
C THR A 75 8.81 -1.41 -13.08
N GLN A 76 10.09 -1.72 -12.90
CA GLN A 76 10.65 -3.03 -13.25
C GLN A 76 10.08 -4.16 -12.39
N MET A 77 9.88 -3.92 -11.10
CA MET A 77 9.26 -4.89 -10.19
C MET A 77 7.82 -5.18 -10.55
N VAL A 78 7.01 -4.14 -10.78
CA VAL A 78 5.61 -4.29 -11.19
C VAL A 78 5.52 -5.03 -12.53
N ALA A 79 6.37 -4.68 -13.50
CA ALA A 79 6.43 -5.39 -14.77
C ALA A 79 6.73 -6.89 -14.59
N PHE A 80 7.65 -7.24 -13.68
CA PHE A 80 7.97 -8.62 -13.37
C PHE A 80 6.82 -9.35 -12.67
N LEU A 81 6.17 -8.72 -11.69
CA LEU A 81 4.99 -9.27 -11.02
C LEU A 81 3.87 -9.54 -12.03
N ASN A 82 3.54 -8.55 -12.86
CA ASN A 82 2.50 -8.65 -13.88
C ASN A 82 2.81 -9.75 -14.91
N LYS A 83 4.07 -9.86 -15.39
CA LYS A 83 4.49 -10.95 -16.29
C LYS A 83 4.23 -12.34 -15.71
N ASN A 84 4.33 -12.49 -14.39
CA ASN A 84 4.13 -13.76 -13.71
C ASN A 84 2.71 -13.91 -13.13
N GLY A 85 1.80 -12.96 -13.35
CA GLY A 85 0.47 -12.96 -12.74
C GLY A 85 0.52 -12.92 -11.21
N ALA A 86 1.56 -12.29 -10.64
CA ALA A 86 1.72 -12.08 -9.20
C ALA A 86 1.13 -10.72 -8.80
N PRO A 87 0.55 -10.60 -7.58
CA PRO A 87 0.02 -9.34 -7.11
C PRO A 87 1.12 -8.38 -6.65
N PHE A 88 0.79 -7.09 -6.65
CA PHE A 88 1.47 -6.08 -5.87
C PHE A 88 1.01 -6.20 -4.41
N THR A 89 1.92 -6.54 -3.49
CA THR A 89 1.57 -6.62 -2.07
C THR A 89 1.95 -5.33 -1.36
N VAL A 90 1.01 -4.71 -0.65
CA VAL A 90 1.20 -3.44 0.04
C VAL A 90 0.75 -3.52 1.49
N ASN A 91 1.49 -2.90 2.40
CA ASN A 91 1.12 -2.70 3.78
C ASN A 91 0.61 -1.26 3.94
N ILE A 92 -0.65 -1.11 4.36
CA ILE A 92 -1.32 0.18 4.50
C ILE A 92 -1.64 0.38 5.97
N TYR A 93 -1.00 1.39 6.58
CA TYR A 93 -1.14 1.68 8.00
C TYR A 93 -1.71 3.09 8.22
N PRO A 94 -3.05 3.25 8.28
CA PRO A 94 -3.69 4.53 8.62
C PRO A 94 -3.17 5.18 9.90
N PHE A 95 -2.79 4.36 10.89
CA PHE A 95 -2.18 4.82 12.14
C PHE A 95 -0.90 5.65 11.90
N LEU A 96 -0.06 5.29 10.92
CA LEU A 96 1.19 6.01 10.66
C LEU A 96 0.96 7.45 10.18
N SER A 97 -0.19 7.74 9.57
CA SER A 97 -0.55 9.11 9.20
C SER A 97 -0.72 10.02 10.44
N LEU A 98 -1.28 9.48 11.54
CA LEU A 98 -1.40 10.20 12.81
C LEU A 98 -0.08 10.28 13.57
N TYR A 99 0.76 9.24 13.45
CA TYR A 99 2.06 9.20 14.10
C TYR A 99 3.06 10.17 13.45
N GLY A 100 3.03 10.29 12.12
CA GLY A 100 3.95 11.13 11.36
C GLY A 100 3.52 12.58 11.20
N ASN A 101 2.26 12.92 11.48
CA ASN A 101 1.73 14.27 11.32
C ASN A 101 0.67 14.58 12.40
N ASP A 102 1.03 15.45 13.34
CA ASP A 102 0.15 15.89 14.44
C ASP A 102 -1.09 16.67 13.96
N ASP A 103 -1.03 17.29 12.77
CA ASP A 103 -2.13 18.01 12.16
C ASP A 103 -2.99 17.11 11.24
N PHE A 104 -2.68 15.82 11.14
CA PHE A 104 -3.46 14.90 10.32
C PHE A 104 -4.91 14.82 10.85
N PRO A 105 -5.93 14.87 9.98
CA PRO A 105 -7.33 14.83 10.42
C PRO A 105 -7.65 13.53 11.16
N PHE A 106 -7.79 13.59 12.48
CA PHE A 106 -7.90 12.40 13.34
C PHE A 106 -8.96 11.40 12.87
N ASN A 107 -10.16 11.88 12.56
CA ASN A 107 -11.27 11.02 12.13
C ASN A 107 -11.05 10.40 10.75
N PHE A 108 -10.21 10.99 9.89
CA PHE A 108 -9.90 10.44 8.57
C PHE A 108 -9.06 9.17 8.63
N ALA A 109 -8.43 8.88 9.77
CA ALA A 109 -7.74 7.61 10.01
C ALA A 109 -8.71 6.43 10.26
N PHE A 110 -10.01 6.69 10.43
CA PHE A 110 -11.05 5.70 10.72
C PHE A 110 -12.09 5.63 9.59
N PHE A 111 -13.08 4.75 9.73
CA PHE A 111 -14.06 4.41 8.68
C PHE A 111 -15.49 4.86 8.96
N ASP A 112 -15.70 5.67 10.00
CA ASP A 112 -17.02 6.15 10.43
C ASP A 112 -17.43 7.50 9.79
N GLY A 113 -16.58 8.05 8.91
CA GLY A 113 -16.83 9.27 8.17
C GLY A 113 -16.09 10.49 8.72
N VAL A 114 -16.05 11.55 7.93
CA VAL A 114 -15.35 12.81 8.25
C VAL A 114 -16.13 14.03 7.82
N ASP A 115 -15.92 15.13 8.55
CA ASP A 115 -16.54 16.43 8.24
C ASP A 115 -15.96 17.04 6.96
N ASN A 116 -14.66 16.84 6.73
CA ASN A 116 -13.92 17.39 5.59
C ASN A 116 -13.30 16.25 4.77
N PRO A 117 -14.07 15.58 3.91
CA PRO A 117 -13.53 14.53 3.04
C PRO A 117 -12.63 15.12 1.96
N ILE A 118 -11.72 14.30 1.43
CA ILE A 118 -10.95 14.67 0.24
C ILE A 118 -11.87 14.52 -0.98
N ASN A 119 -12.02 15.61 -1.74
CA ASN A 119 -12.69 15.59 -3.03
C ASN A 119 -11.63 15.58 -4.14
N ASP A 120 -11.54 14.45 -4.83
CA ASP A 120 -10.65 14.23 -5.95
C ASP A 120 -11.47 14.13 -7.23
N ASN A 121 -11.67 15.26 -7.90
CA ASN A 121 -12.41 15.34 -9.16
C ASN A 121 -13.83 14.74 -9.11
N GLY A 122 -14.51 14.87 -7.96
CA GLY A 122 -15.85 14.32 -7.72
C GLY A 122 -15.86 12.97 -7.01
N ILE A 123 -14.71 12.32 -6.85
CA ILE A 123 -14.54 11.12 -6.01
C ILE A 123 -14.31 11.58 -4.57
N ILE A 124 -15.15 11.09 -3.66
CA ILE A 124 -15.13 11.51 -2.26
C ILE A 124 -14.50 10.43 -1.39
N TYR A 125 -13.34 10.74 -0.81
CA TYR A 125 -12.68 9.88 0.14
C TYR A 125 -13.00 10.33 1.56
N THR A 126 -13.58 9.41 2.33
CA THR A 126 -13.98 9.65 3.72
C THR A 126 -13.04 9.00 4.74
N ASN A 127 -12.07 8.21 4.27
CA ASN A 127 -11.03 7.60 5.09
C ASN A 127 -9.72 7.49 4.33
N VAL A 128 -8.61 7.49 5.07
CA VAL A 128 -7.25 7.45 4.51
C VAL A 128 -6.90 6.09 3.92
N PHE A 129 -7.52 5.00 4.37
CA PHE A 129 -7.24 3.67 3.83
C PHE A 129 -7.63 3.60 2.34
N ASP A 130 -8.87 4.02 2.01
CA ASP A 130 -9.35 4.07 0.63
C ASP A 130 -8.53 5.09 -0.19
N ALA A 131 -8.26 6.28 0.37
CA ALA A 131 -7.44 7.29 -0.32
C ALA A 131 -6.02 6.80 -0.64
N ASN A 132 -5.36 6.15 0.32
CA ASN A 132 -4.01 5.62 0.16
C ASN A 132 -3.98 4.43 -0.82
N PHE A 133 -4.98 3.54 -0.77
CA PHE A 133 -5.12 2.45 -1.72
C PHE A 133 -5.28 2.99 -3.15
N ASP A 134 -6.10 4.01 -3.36
CA ASP A 134 -6.29 4.58 -4.70
C ASP A 134 -5.11 5.45 -5.16
N THR A 135 -4.30 6.01 -4.24
CA THR A 135 -2.97 6.54 -4.58
C THR A 135 -2.08 5.45 -5.20
N LEU A 136 -2.08 4.23 -4.65
CA LEU A 136 -1.35 3.11 -5.25
C LEU A 136 -1.94 2.72 -6.61
N VAL A 137 -3.27 2.68 -6.75
CA VAL A 137 -3.92 2.41 -8.04
C VAL A 137 -3.47 3.43 -9.09
N ALA A 138 -3.46 4.72 -8.76
CA ALA A 138 -2.96 5.78 -9.62
C ALA A 138 -1.46 5.61 -9.95
N ALA A 139 -0.64 5.27 -8.95
CA ALA A 139 0.78 5.02 -9.15
C ALA A 139 1.03 3.87 -10.14
N LEU A 140 0.31 2.75 -10.00
CA LEU A 140 0.37 1.62 -10.93
C LEU A 140 -0.12 2.01 -12.34
N ASN A 141 -1.20 2.80 -12.43
CA ASN A 141 -1.69 3.34 -13.70
C ASN A 141 -0.64 4.20 -14.41
N SER A 142 0.06 5.07 -13.68
CA SER A 142 1.06 6.00 -14.26
C SER A 142 2.23 5.28 -14.92
N VAL A 143 2.54 4.04 -14.51
CA VAL A 143 3.59 3.20 -15.11
C VAL A 143 3.04 2.11 -16.04
N GLY A 144 1.74 2.17 -16.40
CA GLY A 144 1.12 1.28 -17.39
C GLY A 144 0.63 -0.07 -16.85
N PHE A 145 0.52 -0.22 -15.53
CA PHE A 145 0.19 -1.48 -14.85
C PHE A 145 -1.05 -1.40 -13.96
N GLY A 146 -2.02 -0.55 -14.34
CA GLY A 146 -3.27 -0.33 -13.62
C GLY A 146 -4.11 -1.55 -13.27
N ASN A 147 -4.03 -2.60 -14.09
CA ASN A 147 -4.77 -3.85 -13.89
C ASN A 147 -4.04 -4.85 -12.97
N THR A 148 -2.90 -4.46 -12.37
CA THR A 148 -2.16 -5.34 -11.46
C THR A 148 -3.00 -5.62 -10.22
N PRO A 149 -3.27 -6.89 -9.88
CA PRO A 149 -3.97 -7.21 -8.63
C PRO A 149 -3.19 -6.68 -7.42
N ILE A 150 -3.89 -6.01 -6.52
CA ILE A 150 -3.31 -5.49 -5.27
C ILE A 150 -3.72 -6.41 -4.12
N LEU A 151 -2.76 -6.78 -3.28
CA LEU A 151 -2.97 -7.50 -2.04
C LEU A 151 -2.56 -6.60 -0.87
N VAL A 152 -3.48 -6.33 0.05
CA VAL A 152 -3.12 -5.67 1.31
C VAL A 152 -2.53 -6.72 2.24
N GLY A 153 -1.21 -6.65 2.47
CA GLY A 153 -0.46 -7.59 3.30
C GLY A 153 -0.63 -7.34 4.79
N GLU A 154 -0.56 -6.07 5.20
CA GLU A 154 -0.70 -5.66 6.59
C GLU A 154 -1.54 -4.38 6.70
N VAL A 155 -2.37 -4.33 7.74
CA VAL A 155 -3.16 -3.17 8.15
C VAL A 155 -3.49 -3.34 9.64
N GLY A 156 -3.43 -2.28 10.42
CA GLY A 156 -3.70 -2.40 11.85
C GLY A 156 -3.62 -1.11 12.63
N TRP A 157 -3.95 -1.22 13.91
CA TRP A 157 -3.91 -0.13 14.88
C TRP A 157 -3.36 -0.62 16.22
N PRO A 158 -2.31 0.03 16.77
CA PRO A 158 -1.70 -0.38 18.04
C PRO A 158 -2.57 -0.02 19.25
N THR A 159 -2.51 -0.84 20.30
CA THR A 159 -3.25 -0.60 21.55
C THR A 159 -2.48 0.20 22.59
N GLU A 160 -1.16 0.39 22.43
CA GLU A 160 -0.27 1.13 23.33
C GLU A 160 0.96 1.65 22.57
N GLY A 161 1.77 2.52 23.20
CA GLY A 161 3.08 2.97 22.68
C GLY A 161 3.08 4.34 22.00
N ASP A 162 1.93 4.98 21.83
CA ASP A 162 1.75 6.31 21.25
C ASP A 162 0.46 6.97 21.81
N LYS A 163 0.34 8.31 21.73
CA LYS A 163 -0.85 9.06 22.20
C LYS A 163 -2.17 8.59 21.55
N ASN A 164 -2.11 8.12 20.30
CA ASN A 164 -3.27 7.62 19.55
C ASN A 164 -3.38 6.09 19.57
N ALA A 165 -2.39 5.39 20.12
CA ALA A 165 -2.38 3.95 20.33
C ALA A 165 -3.06 3.60 21.66
N ASN A 166 -4.35 3.28 21.60
CA ASN A 166 -5.14 2.86 22.75
C ASN A 166 -6.20 1.84 22.32
N THR A 167 -6.69 1.03 23.27
CA THR A 167 -7.71 0.00 23.00
C THR A 167 -9.00 0.56 22.38
N GLY A 168 -9.40 1.78 22.75
CA GLY A 168 -10.60 2.43 22.19
C GLY A 168 -10.47 2.73 20.70
N ASN A 169 -9.36 3.35 20.30
CA ASN A 169 -9.06 3.63 18.90
C ASN A 169 -8.83 2.34 18.09
N ALA A 170 -8.12 1.36 18.65
CA ALA A 170 -7.93 0.07 17.99
C ALA A 170 -9.28 -0.61 17.73
N LEU A 171 -10.17 -0.65 18.72
CA LEU A 171 -11.52 -1.21 18.57
C LEU A 171 -12.33 -0.44 17.51
N ARG A 172 -12.30 0.89 17.53
CA ARG A 172 -12.96 1.74 16.51
C ARG A 172 -12.45 1.43 15.12
N PHE A 173 -11.14 1.34 14.95
CA PHE A 173 -10.49 1.03 13.68
C PHE A 173 -10.90 -0.35 13.15
N TYR A 174 -10.77 -1.40 13.96
CA TYR A 174 -11.11 -2.76 13.53
C TYR A 174 -12.60 -2.96 13.28
N ASN A 175 -13.50 -2.34 14.06
CA ASN A 175 -14.94 -2.36 13.79
C ASN A 175 -15.25 -1.73 12.42
N GLY A 176 -14.62 -0.60 12.11
CA GLY A 176 -14.74 0.07 10.82
C GLY A 176 -14.19 -0.77 9.66
N LEU A 177 -12.93 -1.21 9.78
CA LEU A 177 -12.23 -1.98 8.76
C LEU A 177 -12.96 -3.29 8.45
N LEU A 178 -13.34 -4.07 9.46
CA LEU A 178 -14.00 -5.37 9.22
C LEU A 178 -15.38 -5.19 8.60
N SER A 179 -16.15 -4.19 9.04
CA SER A 179 -17.44 -3.87 8.41
C SER A 179 -17.27 -3.46 6.94
N ARG A 180 -16.23 -2.66 6.66
CA ARG A 180 -15.88 -2.20 5.32
C ARG A 180 -15.45 -3.34 4.39
N LEU A 181 -14.64 -4.28 4.89
CA LEU A 181 -14.21 -5.47 4.16
C LEU A 181 -15.39 -6.41 3.90
N ALA A 182 -16.25 -6.63 4.90
CA ALA A 182 -17.45 -7.46 4.75
C ALA A 182 -18.45 -6.90 3.72
N ALA A 183 -18.51 -5.58 3.57
CA ALA A 183 -19.34 -4.92 2.57
C ALA A 183 -18.85 -5.14 1.12
N ASN A 184 -17.58 -5.51 0.93
CA ASN A 184 -16.97 -5.87 -0.36
C ASN A 184 -17.25 -4.87 -1.50
N LYS A 185 -17.16 -3.57 -1.21
CA LYS A 185 -17.51 -2.50 -2.17
C LYS A 185 -16.37 -2.06 -3.09
N GLY A 186 -15.15 -2.60 -2.91
CA GLY A 186 -13.95 -2.00 -3.51
C GLY A 186 -13.69 -0.61 -2.97
N THR A 187 -12.71 0.11 -3.49
CA THR A 187 -12.48 1.55 -3.22
C THR A 187 -13.31 2.43 -4.17
N PRO A 188 -13.50 3.73 -3.87
CA PRO A 188 -14.27 4.66 -4.71
C PRO A 188 -13.89 4.72 -6.20
#